data_AF-A0A3A5WWD5-F1
#
_entry.id   AF-A0A3A5WWD5-F1
#
_cell.length_a   1.000
_cell.length_b   1.000
_cell.length_c   1.000
_cell.angle_alpha   90.00
_cell.angle_beta   90.00
_cell.angle_gamma   90.00
#
_symmetry.space_group_name_H-M   'P 1'
#
loop_
_entity.id
_entity.type
_entity.pdbx_description
1 polymer ?
#
loop_
_entity_poly.entity_id
_entity_poly.type
_entity_poly.pdbx_seq_one_letter_code
_entity_poly.pdbx_strand_id
1 'polypeptide(L)'
;MAKLSYKVSYYALYVMFAIILVVLGMFFFGGDAQGDAVLASVDAEMWQPAHTDALIYLMYILFFVAIIATVVGVLFQFGAALKDNPGAALKSLIGLVILVAVVVISWTMGSEEPLVIPGYSGTENVPFWLKLTDMFLYSIYILFAGTVLAIIFSSIKKKLS
;
A
#
# COMPACT_ATOMS: atom_id res chain seq x y z
N MET A 1 -29.83 -9.53 0.27
CA MET A 1 -28.72 -8.75 0.87
C MET A 1 -27.83 -8.03 -0.15
N ALA A 2 -27.63 -8.54 -1.37
CA ALA A 2 -26.76 -7.90 -2.38
C ALA A 2 -27.12 -6.45 -2.77
N LYS A 3 -28.42 -6.12 -2.91
CA LYS A 3 -28.87 -4.76 -3.32
C LYS A 3 -28.58 -3.67 -2.27
N LEU A 4 -28.56 -4.02 -0.98
CA LEU A 4 -28.30 -3.05 0.10
C LEU A 4 -26.79 -2.82 0.27
N SER A 5 -26.00 -3.90 0.21
CA SER A 5 -24.53 -3.83 0.25
C SER A 5 -23.95 -3.02 -0.91
N TYR A 6 -24.53 -3.13 -2.10
CA TYR A 6 -24.10 -2.35 -3.27
C TYR A 6 -24.30 -0.85 -3.08
N LYS A 7 -25.47 -0.43 -2.55
CA LYS A 7 -25.76 0.98 -2.28
C LYS A 7 -24.81 1.56 -1.23
N VAL A 8 -24.56 0.82 -0.14
CA VAL A 8 -23.63 1.26 0.91
C VAL A 8 -22.21 1.45 0.37
N SER A 9 -21.71 0.49 -0.42
CA SER A 9 -20.39 0.59 -1.05
C SER A 9 -20.29 1.80 -1.98
N TYR A 10 -21.33 2.05 -2.78
CA TYR A 10 -21.39 3.17 -3.71
C TYR A 10 -21.40 4.54 -3.02
N TYR A 11 -22.19 4.70 -1.95
CA TYR A 11 -22.19 5.94 -1.18
C TYR A 11 -20.85 6.17 -0.46
N ALA A 12 -20.26 5.12 0.11
CA ALA A 12 -18.94 5.21 0.73
C ALA A 12 -17.87 5.65 -0.28
N LEU A 13 -17.87 5.05 -1.47
CA LEU A 13 -16.98 5.43 -2.57
C LEU A 13 -17.12 6.91 -2.94
N TYR A 14 -18.34 7.41 -3.09
CA TYR A 14 -18.59 8.80 -3.46
C TYR A 14 -18.21 9.81 -2.40
N VAL A 15 -18.46 9.49 -1.13
CA VAL A 15 -18.00 10.34 -0.02
C VAL A 15 -16.47 10.39 0.00
N MET A 16 -15.80 9.25 -0.10
CA MET A 16 -14.33 9.20 -0.17
C MET A 16 -13.79 9.99 -1.36
N PHE A 17 -14.39 9.82 -2.54
CA PHE A 17 -13.97 10.51 -3.75
C PHE A 17 -14.16 12.03 -3.62
N ALA A 18 -15.29 12.49 -3.08
CA ALA A 18 -15.52 13.90 -2.81
C ALA A 18 -14.48 14.49 -1.85
N ILE A 19 -14.16 13.79 -0.75
CA ILE A 19 -13.12 14.21 0.20
C ILE A 19 -11.76 14.30 -0.50
N ILE A 20 -11.39 13.30 -1.30
CA ILE A 20 -10.13 13.30 -2.06
C ILE A 20 -10.08 14.52 -3.00
N LEU A 21 -11.14 14.77 -3.77
CA LEU A 21 -11.17 15.92 -4.68
C LEU A 21 -11.05 17.26 -3.95
N VAL A 22 -11.67 17.41 -2.78
CA VAL A 22 -11.55 18.62 -1.96
C VAL A 22 -10.10 18.81 -1.49
N VAL A 23 -9.46 17.76 -0.97
CA VAL A 23 -8.07 17.83 -0.50
C VAL A 23 -7.09 18.06 -1.65
N LEU A 24 -7.29 17.41 -2.81
CA LEU A 24 -6.49 17.67 -4.00
C LEU A 24 -6.71 19.11 -4.51
N GLY A 25 -7.94 19.62 -4.46
CA GLY A 25 -8.23 21.00 -4.80
C GLY A 25 -7.49 21.99 -3.91
N MET A 26 -7.48 21.74 -2.60
CA MET A 26 -6.68 22.53 -1.65
C MET A 26 -5.18 22.40 -1.94
N PHE A 27 -4.67 21.20 -2.19
CA PHE A 27 -3.25 20.99 -2.47
C PHE A 27 -2.77 21.72 -3.73
N PHE A 28 -3.49 21.58 -4.86
CA PHE A 28 -3.05 22.17 -6.13
C PHE A 28 -3.44 23.64 -6.32
N PHE A 29 -4.53 24.10 -5.73
CA PHE A 29 -5.07 25.45 -5.95
C PHE A 29 -5.12 26.33 -4.70
N GLY A 30 -4.72 25.81 -3.53
CA GLY A 30 -4.79 26.53 -2.25
C GLY A 30 -3.69 27.56 -2.03
N GLY A 31 -2.76 27.71 -2.98
CA GLY A 31 -1.71 28.73 -2.93
C GLY A 31 -0.38 28.21 -2.39
N ASP A 32 0.52 29.17 -2.15
CA ASP A 32 1.90 28.94 -1.72
C ASP A 32 2.01 28.84 -0.19
N ALA A 33 2.95 28.03 0.30
CA ALA A 33 3.18 27.83 1.72
C ALA A 33 3.65 29.12 2.40
N GLN A 34 3.22 29.35 3.65
CA GLN A 34 3.57 30.54 4.43
C GLN A 34 3.93 30.16 5.86
N GLY A 35 4.81 30.97 6.48
CA GLY A 35 5.24 30.76 7.87
C GLY A 35 5.91 29.40 8.07
N ASP A 36 5.47 28.66 9.09
CA ASP A 36 6.05 27.37 9.48
C ASP A 36 5.82 26.25 8.45
N ALA A 37 4.94 26.46 7.46
CA ALA A 37 4.72 25.50 6.37
C ALA A 37 5.80 25.59 5.26
N VAL A 38 6.66 26.62 5.28
CA VAL A 38 7.74 26.79 4.31
C VAL A 38 8.94 25.93 4.69
N LEU A 39 9.35 25.05 3.79
CA LEU A 39 10.52 24.21 4.00
C LEU A 39 11.80 25.01 3.72
N ALA A 40 12.60 25.26 4.75
CA ALA A 40 13.87 26.00 4.66
C ALA A 40 14.94 25.31 3.79
N SER A 41 14.77 24.02 3.48
CA SER A 41 15.65 23.25 2.60
C SER A 41 15.34 23.44 1.11
N VAL A 42 14.22 24.10 0.79
CA VAL A 42 13.75 24.38 -0.56
C VAL A 42 14.10 25.83 -0.88
N ASP A 43 14.54 26.09 -2.11
CA ASP A 43 14.81 27.46 -2.57
C ASP A 43 13.59 28.37 -2.34
N ALA A 44 13.81 29.57 -1.84
CA ALA A 44 12.76 30.52 -1.48
C ALA A 44 11.94 30.98 -2.71
N GLU A 45 12.49 30.86 -3.91
CA GLU A 45 11.79 31.16 -5.16
C GLU A 45 10.95 29.99 -5.70
N MET A 46 11.07 28.78 -5.12
CA MET A 46 10.29 27.63 -5.53
C MET A 46 8.93 27.60 -4.83
N TRP A 47 7.88 27.49 -5.64
CA TRP A 47 6.51 27.34 -5.18
C TRP A 47 6.30 26.04 -4.39
N GLN A 48 5.69 26.14 -3.21
CA GLN A 48 5.43 25.03 -2.29
C GLN A 48 3.92 24.96 -1.97
N PRO A 49 3.25 23.82 -2.14
CA PRO A 49 1.82 23.72 -1.84
C PRO A 49 1.48 23.96 -0.36
N ALA A 50 0.62 24.95 -0.08
CA ALA A 50 0.24 25.36 1.28
C ALA A 50 -0.47 24.26 2.10
N HIS A 51 -1.14 23.31 1.43
CA HIS A 51 -1.95 22.27 2.07
C HIS A 51 -1.36 20.86 1.92
N THR A 52 -0.04 20.75 1.90
CA THR A 52 0.68 19.46 1.85
C THR A 52 0.30 18.56 3.04
N ASP A 53 0.20 19.10 4.24
CA ASP A 53 -0.17 18.33 5.45
C ASP A 53 -1.55 17.69 5.33
N ALA A 54 -2.53 18.41 4.77
CA ALA A 54 -3.88 17.89 4.57
C ALA A 54 -3.87 16.68 3.63
N LEU A 55 -3.05 16.72 2.57
CA LEU A 55 -2.87 15.58 1.67
C LEU A 55 -2.19 14.41 2.38
N ILE A 56 -1.14 14.66 3.17
CA ILE A 56 -0.44 13.62 3.94
C ILE A 56 -1.39 12.94 4.94
N TYR A 57 -2.16 13.71 5.71
CA TYR A 57 -3.13 13.15 6.65
C TYR A 57 -4.22 12.36 5.95
N LEU A 58 -4.73 12.82 4.81
CA LEU A 58 -5.68 12.07 4.00
C LEU A 58 -5.08 10.73 3.56
N MET A 59 -3.84 10.72 3.05
CA MET A 59 -3.15 9.49 2.65
C MET A 59 -3.00 8.52 3.82
N TYR A 60 -2.60 8.99 5.00
CA TYR A 60 -2.50 8.13 6.19
C TYR A 60 -3.85 7.55 6.59
N ILE A 61 -4.91 8.37 6.65
CA ILE A 61 -6.25 7.90 7.00
C ILE A 61 -6.71 6.83 5.99
N LEU A 62 -6.60 7.10 4.70
CA LEU A 62 -7.00 6.15 3.65
C LEU A 62 -6.19 4.85 3.70
N PHE A 63 -4.89 4.95 3.98
CA PHE A 63 -4.02 3.79 4.15
C PHE A 63 -4.45 2.92 5.34
N PHE A 64 -4.72 3.51 6.50
CA PHE A 64 -5.20 2.76 7.67
C PHE A 64 -6.59 2.16 7.43
N VAL A 65 -7.51 2.90 6.81
CA VAL A 65 -8.82 2.37 6.40
C VAL A 65 -8.66 1.17 5.47
N ALA A 66 -7.76 1.25 4.49
CA ALA A 66 -7.48 0.14 3.58
C ALA A 66 -6.92 -1.09 4.31
N ILE A 67 -5.98 -0.90 5.25
CA ILE A 67 -5.46 -2.00 6.08
C ILE A 67 -6.59 -2.64 6.88
N ILE A 68 -7.40 -1.85 7.60
CA ILE A 68 -8.49 -2.36 8.43
C ILE A 68 -9.50 -3.13 7.57
N ALA A 69 -9.93 -2.55 6.45
CA ALA A 69 -10.87 -3.19 5.54
C ALA A 69 -10.32 -4.51 4.99
N THR A 70 -9.03 -4.55 4.65
CA THR A 70 -8.36 -5.77 4.16
C THR A 70 -8.30 -6.83 5.24
N VAL A 71 -7.85 -6.50 6.45
CA VAL A 71 -7.76 -7.45 7.57
C VAL A 71 -9.14 -8.00 7.93
N VAL A 72 -10.14 -7.12 8.08
CA VAL A 72 -11.52 -7.51 8.37
C VAL A 72 -12.07 -8.41 7.27
N GLY A 73 -11.85 -8.05 6.00
CA GLY A 73 -12.27 -8.85 4.85
C GLY A 73 -11.64 -10.25 4.84
N VAL A 74 -10.34 -10.35 5.08
CA VAL A 74 -9.62 -11.63 5.15
C VAL A 74 -10.14 -12.48 6.30
N LEU A 75 -10.36 -11.91 7.49
CA LEU A 75 -10.86 -12.64 8.65
C LEU A 75 -12.27 -13.20 8.43
N PHE A 76 -13.18 -12.39 7.86
CA PHE A 76 -14.53 -12.86 7.54
C PHE A 76 -14.54 -13.94 6.46
N GLN A 77 -13.76 -13.77 5.39
CA GLN A 77 -13.66 -14.76 4.31
C GLN A 77 -13.06 -16.07 4.80
N PHE A 78 -12.00 -15.99 5.62
CA PHE A 78 -11.36 -17.17 6.19
C PHE A 78 -12.27 -17.89 7.19
N GLY A 79 -12.96 -17.16 8.07
CA GLY A 79 -13.91 -17.73 9.03
C GLY A 79 -15.08 -18.43 8.35
N ALA A 80 -15.63 -17.84 7.28
CA ALA A 80 -16.65 -18.49 6.46
C ALA A 80 -16.10 -19.76 5.77
N ALA A 81 -14.92 -19.68 5.16
CA ALA A 81 -14.27 -20.82 4.51
C ALA A 81 -13.98 -21.98 5.47
N LEU A 82 -13.57 -21.68 6.71
CA LEU A 82 -13.36 -22.67 7.76
C LEU A 82 -14.64 -23.40 8.15
N LYS A 83 -15.76 -22.66 8.24
CA LYS A 83 -17.07 -23.23 8.56
C LYS A 83 -17.55 -24.15 7.43
N ASP A 84 -17.38 -23.74 6.19
CA ASP A 84 -17.93 -24.44 5.03
C ASP A 84 -17.05 -25.63 4.59
N ASN A 85 -15.74 -25.45 4.51
CA ASN A 85 -14.78 -26.50 4.16
C ASN A 85 -13.43 -26.29 4.87
N PRO A 86 -13.26 -26.84 6.07
CA PRO A 86 -12.07 -26.61 6.87
C PRO A 86 -10.80 -27.15 6.21
N GLY A 87 -10.90 -28.28 5.49
CA GLY A 87 -9.75 -28.87 4.80
C GLY A 87 -9.22 -28.00 3.66
N ALA A 88 -10.11 -27.37 2.89
CA ALA A 88 -9.71 -26.45 1.82
C ALA A 88 -9.19 -25.12 2.39
N ALA A 89 -9.83 -24.58 3.43
CA ALA A 89 -9.40 -23.36 4.10
C ALA A 89 -8.03 -23.50 4.76
N LEU A 90 -7.72 -24.65 5.38
CA LEU A 90 -6.38 -24.89 5.93
C LEU A 90 -5.33 -25.00 4.82
N LYS A 91 -5.67 -25.58 3.66
CA LYS A 91 -4.76 -25.61 2.50
C LYS A 91 -4.49 -24.22 1.92
N SER A 92 -5.43 -23.27 2.01
CA SER A 92 -5.19 -21.91 1.52
C SER A 92 -4.15 -21.15 2.36
N LEU A 93 -3.91 -21.56 3.60
CA LEU A 93 -2.83 -21.00 4.44
C LEU A 93 -1.43 -21.26 3.85
N ILE A 94 -1.26 -22.27 2.99
CA ILE A 94 0.03 -22.51 2.32
C ILE A 94 0.45 -21.28 1.52
N GLY A 95 -0.49 -20.62 0.84
CA GLY A 95 -0.22 -19.38 0.12
C GLY A 95 0.23 -18.25 1.05
N LEU A 96 -0.39 -18.14 2.23
CA LEU A 96 0.00 -17.16 3.25
C LEU A 96 1.40 -17.45 3.81
N VAL A 97 1.72 -18.73 4.08
CA VAL A 97 3.06 -19.13 4.55
C VAL A 97 4.13 -18.78 3.51
N ILE A 98 3.87 -19.03 2.22
CA ILE A 98 4.77 -18.64 1.15
C ILE A 98 4.94 -17.12 1.10
N LEU A 99 3.84 -16.35 1.23
CA LEU A 99 3.90 -14.89 1.27
C LEU A 99 4.76 -14.39 2.44
N VAL A 100 4.55 -14.93 3.64
CA VAL A 100 5.35 -14.58 4.82
C VAL A 100 6.82 -14.92 4.60
N ALA A 101 7.12 -16.09 4.03
CA ALA A 101 8.50 -16.46 3.71
C ALA A 101 9.14 -15.48 2.73
N VAL A 102 8.44 -15.06 1.67
CA VAL A 102 8.94 -14.05 0.72
C VAL A 102 9.21 -12.73 1.41
N VAL A 103 8.31 -12.26 2.27
CA VAL A 103 8.49 -10.99 3.02
C VAL A 103 9.69 -11.07 3.96
N VAL A 104 9.85 -12.17 4.69
CA VAL A 104 11.00 -12.37 5.61
C VAL A 104 12.32 -12.40 4.83
N ILE A 105 12.39 -13.15 3.72
CA ILE A 105 13.58 -13.20 2.87
C ILE A 105 13.89 -11.81 2.31
N SER A 106 12.87 -11.11 1.81
CA SER A 106 13.01 -9.75 1.28
C SER A 106 13.55 -8.77 2.33
N TRP A 107 13.10 -8.89 3.58
CA TRP A 107 13.64 -8.10 4.68
C TRP A 107 15.12 -8.37 4.92
N THR A 108 15.56 -9.64 4.87
CA THR A 108 16.98 -9.99 5.06
C THR A 108 17.88 -9.48 3.94
N MET A 109 17.32 -9.20 2.76
CA MET A 109 18.05 -8.64 1.62
C MET A 109 18.11 -7.11 1.61
N GLY A 110 17.26 -6.43 2.39
CA GLY A 110 17.19 -4.97 2.42
C GLY A 110 18.44 -4.30 3.00
N SER A 111 18.82 -3.17 2.43
CA SER A 111 19.98 -2.37 2.84
C SER A 111 19.67 -1.50 4.06
N GLU A 112 20.68 -1.31 4.89
CA GLU A 112 20.66 -0.40 6.03
C GLU A 112 21.45 0.89 5.75
N GLU A 113 22.09 1.00 4.59
CA GLU A 113 22.92 2.15 4.21
C GLU A 113 22.05 3.37 3.89
N PRO A 114 22.20 4.49 4.62
CA PRO A 114 21.47 5.72 4.33
C PRO A 114 21.72 6.22 2.92
N LEU A 115 20.64 6.69 2.28
CA LEU A 115 20.72 7.24 0.93
C LEU A 115 21.42 8.60 0.96
N VAL A 116 22.31 8.84 0.01
CA VAL A 116 22.96 10.14 -0.17
C VAL A 116 22.00 11.09 -0.89
N ILE A 117 21.13 11.73 -0.11
CA ILE A 117 20.12 12.67 -0.61
C ILE A 117 20.58 14.10 -0.28
N PRO A 118 20.95 14.91 -1.29
CA PRO A 118 21.36 16.29 -1.06
C PRO A 118 20.28 17.09 -0.33
N GLY A 119 20.68 17.79 0.74
CA GLY A 119 19.78 18.66 1.49
C GLY A 119 18.75 17.96 2.39
N TYR A 120 18.81 16.62 2.52
CA TYR A 120 17.85 15.86 3.32
C TYR A 120 18.55 15.01 4.39
N SER A 121 18.26 15.34 5.65
CA SER A 121 18.69 14.59 6.85
C SER A 121 17.48 14.22 7.70
N GLY A 122 16.38 13.83 7.04
CA GLY A 122 15.11 13.52 7.70
C GLY A 122 15.12 12.21 8.47
N THR A 123 14.12 12.06 9.34
CA THR A 123 13.92 10.88 10.21
C THR A 123 13.56 9.61 9.46
N GLU A 124 13.26 9.71 8.17
CA GLU A 124 12.86 8.59 7.32
C GLU A 124 14.06 7.96 6.59
N ASN A 125 15.23 8.63 6.52
CA ASN A 125 16.45 8.09 5.91
C ASN A 125 17.31 7.34 6.94
N VAL A 126 16.69 6.37 7.63
CA VAL A 126 17.34 5.55 8.67
C VAL A 126 17.12 4.06 8.40
N PRO A 127 17.96 3.16 8.94
CA PRO A 127 17.97 1.74 8.57
C PRO A 127 16.60 1.05 8.56
N PHE A 128 15.74 1.34 9.53
CA PHE A 128 14.43 0.71 9.62
C PHE A 128 13.53 0.99 8.40
N TRP A 129 13.39 2.26 8.01
CA TRP A 129 12.52 2.67 6.90
C TRP A 129 13.06 2.24 5.54
N LEU A 130 14.39 2.26 5.38
CA LEU A 130 15.07 1.78 4.19
C LEU A 130 14.83 0.28 4.01
N LYS A 131 15.07 -0.50 5.06
CA LYS A 131 14.85 -1.95 5.04
C LYS A 131 13.39 -2.34 4.84
N LEU A 132 12.46 -1.57 5.42
CA LEU A 132 11.03 -1.75 5.21
C LEU A 132 10.66 -1.50 3.74
N THR A 133 11.20 -0.45 3.13
CA THR A 133 10.96 -0.11 1.72
C THR A 133 11.52 -1.18 0.79
N ASP A 134 12.77 -1.60 1.01
CA ASP A 134 13.43 -2.67 0.25
C ASP A 134 12.68 -3.99 0.37
N MET A 135 12.21 -4.33 1.57
CA MET A 135 11.40 -5.54 1.81
C MET A 135 10.16 -5.56 0.91
N PHE A 136 9.42 -4.45 0.83
CA PHE A 136 8.25 -4.38 -0.06
C PHE A 136 8.64 -4.45 -1.54
N LEU A 137 9.70 -3.73 -1.94
CA LEU A 137 10.17 -3.68 -3.32
C LEU A 137 10.63 -5.06 -3.81
N TYR A 138 11.47 -5.76 -3.04
CA TYR A 138 11.89 -7.13 -3.35
C TYR A 138 10.73 -8.12 -3.31
N SER A 139 9.82 -8.01 -2.35
CA SER A 139 8.63 -8.88 -2.31
C SER A 139 7.80 -8.74 -3.58
N ILE A 140 7.57 -7.51 -4.05
CA ILE A 140 6.84 -7.24 -5.30
C ILE A 140 7.57 -7.86 -6.48
N TYR A 141 8.89 -7.68 -6.61
CA TYR A 141 9.65 -8.24 -7.73
C TYR A 141 9.67 -9.77 -7.73
N ILE A 142 9.84 -10.41 -6.57
CA ILE A 142 9.81 -11.87 -6.44
C ILE A 142 8.43 -12.41 -6.81
N LEU A 143 7.37 -11.81 -6.27
CA LEU A 143 5.99 -12.24 -6.56
C LEU A 143 5.61 -11.99 -8.02
N PHE A 144 6.05 -10.87 -8.60
CA PHE A 144 5.84 -10.56 -10.01
C PHE A 144 6.53 -11.60 -10.91
N ALA A 145 7.82 -11.86 -10.68
CA ALA A 145 8.55 -12.89 -11.42
C ALA A 145 7.90 -14.27 -11.27
N GLY A 146 7.52 -14.65 -10.04
CA GLY A 146 6.81 -15.90 -9.76
C GLY A 146 5.47 -15.99 -10.50
N THR A 147 4.73 -14.89 -10.59
CA THR A 147 3.46 -14.82 -11.33
C THR A 147 3.67 -15.02 -12.83
N VAL A 148 4.66 -14.33 -13.41
CA VAL A 148 5.01 -14.49 -14.83
C VAL A 148 5.39 -15.94 -15.14
N LEU A 149 6.26 -16.55 -14.32
CA LEU A 149 6.66 -17.95 -14.47
C LEU A 149 5.48 -18.91 -14.34
N ALA A 150 4.59 -18.69 -13.37
CA ALA A 150 3.40 -19.50 -13.17
C ALA A 150 2.45 -19.44 -14.38
N ILE A 151 2.27 -18.27 -14.99
CA ILE A 151 1.46 -18.08 -16.21
C ILE A 151 2.05 -18.86 -17.38
N ILE A 152 3.37 -18.74 -17.61
CA ILE A 152 4.06 -19.44 -18.70
C ILE A 152 3.94 -20.95 -18.51
N PHE A 153 4.27 -21.46 -17.33
CA PHE A 153 4.24 -22.89 -17.03
C PHE A 153 2.82 -23.46 -17.13
N SER A 154 1.82 -22.75 -16.60
CA SER A 154 0.41 -23.12 -16.71
C SER A 154 -0.04 -23.21 -18.18
N SER A 155 0.37 -22.25 -19.00
CA SER A 155 0.03 -22.19 -20.42
C SER A 155 0.65 -23.35 -21.21
N ILE A 156 1.91 -23.72 -20.91
CA ILE A 156 2.59 -24.87 -21.53
C ILE A 156 1.91 -26.17 -21.11
N LYS A 157 1.70 -26.37 -19.80
CA LYS A 157 1.04 -27.57 -19.27
C LYS A 157 -0.35 -27.78 -19.89
N LYS A 158 -1.13 -26.72 -20.05
CA LYS A 158 -2.46 -26.79 -20.66
C LYS A 158 -2.42 -27.24 -22.13
N LYS A 159 -1.34 -26.96 -22.87
CA LYS A 159 -1.18 -27.43 -24.25
C LYS A 159 -0.68 -28.86 -24.37
N LEU A 160 -0.04 -29.39 -23.33
CA LEU A 160 0.52 -30.74 -23.28
C LEU A 160 -0.44 -31.77 -22.66
N SER A 161 -1.52 -31.31 -22.03
CA SER A 161 -2.63 -32.13 -21.50
C SER A 161 -3.82 -32.10 -22.44
#